data_AF-A0AAQ4RVF4-F1
#
_entry.id   AF-A0AAQ4RVF4-F1
#
_cell.length_a   1.000
_cell.length_b   1.000
_cell.length_c   1.000
_cell.angle_alpha   90.00
_cell.angle_beta   90.00
_cell.angle_gamma   90.00
#
_symmetry.space_group_name_H-M   'P 1'
#
loop_
_entity.id
_entity.type
_entity.pdbx_description
1 polymer ?
#
loop_
_entity_poly.entity_id
_entity_poly.type
_entity_poly.pdbx_seq_one_letter_code
_entity_poly.pdbx_strand_id
1 'polypeptide(L)'
;MANQRVLPQSKESLLQNYNKRLKDDIRSILDNFTEIIKTAKIEEETQVARATQAEQDHYEMHVRAANIREFVLADQLVRAGESLMKLVSDLKQFLILNDFPSVNDAISLQNQQLRSLQEECDKKLTSLRDEIAIDLYELEEEYYSSRYK
;
A
#
# COMPACT_ATOMS: atom_id res chain seq x y z
N MET A 1 17.39 20.11 0.37
CA MET A 1 16.11 20.48 1.02
C MET A 1 15.07 19.51 0.49
N ALA A 2 14.55 18.62 1.34
CA ALA A 2 13.55 17.65 0.93
C ALA A 2 12.25 18.40 0.60
N ASN A 3 11.83 18.39 -0.66
CA ASN A 3 10.53 18.92 -1.07
C ASN A 3 9.46 18.17 -0.28
N GLN A 4 8.89 18.81 0.72
CA GLN A 4 7.74 18.33 1.46
C GLN A 4 6.57 18.36 0.48
N ARG A 5 6.38 17.25 -0.23
CA ARG A 5 5.30 17.10 -1.22
C ARG A 5 3.98 17.20 -0.47
N VAL A 6 3.28 18.30 -0.66
CA VAL A 6 1.92 18.51 -0.17
C VAL A 6 1.05 17.40 -0.78
N LEU A 7 0.56 16.51 0.07
CA LEU A 7 -0.36 15.46 -0.36
C LEU A 7 -1.68 16.13 -0.76
N PRO A 8 -2.29 15.77 -1.90
CA PRO A 8 -3.62 16.27 -2.23
C PRO A 8 -4.60 15.98 -1.07
N GLN A 9 -5.45 16.93 -0.70
CA GLN A 9 -6.36 16.87 0.45
C GLN A 9 -7.14 15.54 0.57
N SER A 10 -7.48 14.90 -0.55
CA SER A 10 -8.15 13.59 -0.55
C SER A 10 -7.27 12.47 0.03
N LYS A 11 -5.95 12.50 -0.20
CA LYS A 11 -5.00 11.53 0.33
C LYS A 11 -4.79 11.72 1.84
N GLU A 12 -4.74 12.95 2.32
CA GLU A 12 -4.65 13.23 3.76
C GLU A 12 -5.91 12.76 4.49
N SER A 13 -7.09 13.04 3.93
CA SER A 13 -8.37 12.53 4.46
C SER A 13 -8.41 11.00 4.48
N LEU A 14 -7.89 10.33 3.44
CA LEU A 14 -7.81 8.87 3.40
C LEU A 14 -6.91 8.31 4.52
N LEU A 15 -5.73 8.92 4.74
CA LEU A 15 -4.81 8.52 5.81
C LEU A 15 -5.39 8.80 7.21
N GLN A 16 -6.16 9.86 7.37
CA GLN A 16 -6.90 10.12 8.61
C GLN A 16 -7.98 9.06 8.84
N ASN A 17 -8.70 8.64 7.80
CA ASN A 17 -9.69 7.56 7.89
C ASN A 17 -9.04 6.21 8.25
N TYR A 18 -7.88 5.89 7.68
CA TYR A 18 -7.11 4.70 8.05
C TYR A 18 -6.69 4.72 9.52
N ASN A 19 -6.19 5.86 10.00
CA ASN A 19 -5.84 6.02 11.42
C ASN A 19 -7.06 5.88 12.34
N LYS A 20 -8.21 6.42 11.93
CA LYS A 20 -9.45 6.29 12.69
C LYS A 20 -9.87 4.82 12.78
N ARG A 21 -9.95 4.11 11.65
CA ARG A 21 -10.29 2.67 11.60
C ARG A 21 -9.34 1.84 12.46
N LEU A 22 -8.03 2.07 12.37
CA LEU A 22 -7.04 1.39 13.21
C LEU A 22 -7.33 1.54 14.69
N LYS A 23 -7.58 2.78 15.15
CA LYS A 23 -7.88 3.06 16.56
C LYS A 23 -9.17 2.41 17.02
N ASP A 24 -10.20 2.44 16.19
CA ASP A 24 -11.51 1.88 16.52
C ASP A 24 -11.44 0.33 16.57
N ASP A 25 -10.76 -0.31 15.62
CA ASP A 25 -10.57 -1.75 15.59
C ASP A 25 -9.72 -2.25 16.77
N ILE A 26 -8.62 -1.56 17.11
CA ILE A 26 -7.80 -1.89 18.29
C ILE A 26 -8.59 -1.72 19.60
N ARG A 27 -9.36 -0.64 19.73
CA ARG A 27 -10.18 -0.41 20.92
C ARG A 27 -11.23 -1.52 21.07
N SER A 28 -11.93 -1.85 19.98
CA SER A 28 -12.90 -2.94 19.94
C SER A 28 -12.28 -4.27 20.40
N ILE A 29 -11.06 -4.58 19.92
CA ILE A 29 -10.36 -5.80 20.34
C ILE A 29 -10.06 -5.79 21.85
N LEU A 30 -9.54 -4.67 22.37
CA LEU A 30 -9.19 -4.55 23.79
C LEU A 30 -10.43 -4.66 24.69
N ASP A 31 -11.51 -3.96 24.34
CA ASP A 31 -12.75 -3.94 25.11
C ASP A 31 -13.39 -5.33 25.13
N ASN A 32 -13.49 -5.97 23.96
CA ASN A 32 -14.07 -7.31 23.84
C ASN A 32 -13.24 -8.37 24.60
N PHE A 33 -11.92 -8.31 24.49
CA PHE A 33 -11.04 -9.23 25.24
C PHE A 33 -11.17 -9.02 26.75
N THR A 34 -11.24 -7.76 27.21
CA THR A 34 -11.44 -7.43 28.62
C THR A 34 -12.75 -8.00 29.16
N GLU A 35 -13.83 -7.91 28.37
CA GLU A 35 -15.13 -8.48 28.75
C GLU A 35 -15.11 -10.01 28.83
N ILE A 36 -14.44 -10.70 27.88
CA ILE A 36 -14.27 -12.16 27.93
C ILE A 36 -13.56 -12.59 29.22
N ILE A 37 -12.49 -11.90 29.60
CA ILE A 37 -11.75 -12.19 30.84
C ILE A 37 -12.62 -11.97 32.08
N LYS A 38 -13.46 -10.93 32.11
CA LYS A 38 -14.40 -10.69 33.21
C LYS A 38 -15.42 -11.81 33.33
N THR A 39 -15.99 -12.28 32.21
CA THR A 39 -16.98 -13.36 32.21
C THR A 39 -16.38 -14.73 32.53
N ALA A 40 -15.09 -14.94 32.24
CA ALA A 40 -14.39 -16.18 32.56
C ALA A 40 -14.09 -16.34 34.07
N LYS A 41 -14.28 -15.29 34.88
CA LYS A 41 -14.05 -15.35 36.33
C LYS A 41 -15.18 -16.10 37.00
N ILE A 42 -14.89 -17.29 37.51
CA ILE A 42 -15.82 -18.10 38.30
C ILE A 42 -15.85 -17.53 39.73
N GLU A 43 -17.03 -17.11 40.19
CA GLU A 43 -17.25 -16.78 41.60
C GLU A 43 -17.66 -18.05 42.37
N GLU A 44 -17.03 -18.30 43.52
CA GLU A 44 -17.35 -19.43 44.39
C GLU A 44 -18.56 -19.05 45.27
N GLU A 45 -19.77 -19.45 44.86
CA GLU A 45 -20.99 -19.19 45.65
C GLU A 45 -21.31 -20.36 46.59
N THR A 46 -21.60 -20.01 47.85
CA THR A 46 -21.77 -20.93 48.97
C THR A 46 -23.21 -21.40 49.11
N GLN A 47 -23.36 -22.72 49.29
CA GLN A 47 -24.54 -23.53 49.65
C GLN A 47 -25.85 -22.79 50.00
N VAL A 48 -26.96 -23.09 49.29
CA VAL A 48 -28.30 -23.16 49.93
C VAL A 48 -29.23 -24.19 49.25
N ALA A 49 -30.01 -24.87 50.09
CA ALA A 49 -31.08 -25.80 49.73
C ALA A 49 -32.48 -25.15 49.70
N ARG A 50 -33.38 -25.74 48.89
CA ARG A 50 -34.87 -25.64 48.86
C ARG A 50 -35.52 -24.35 48.34
N ALA A 51 -35.17 -23.96 47.11
CA ALA A 51 -36.08 -23.43 46.10
C ALA A 51 -35.69 -23.98 44.71
N THR A 52 -35.38 -25.29 44.70
CA THR A 52 -34.35 -25.89 43.83
C THR A 52 -34.64 -25.82 42.33
N GLN A 53 -35.89 -25.71 41.89
CA GLN A 53 -36.19 -25.60 40.46
C GLN A 53 -36.07 -24.17 39.93
N ALA A 54 -36.68 -23.19 40.60
CA ALA A 54 -36.63 -21.79 40.16
C ALA A 54 -35.20 -21.23 40.22
N GLU A 55 -34.44 -21.63 41.25
CA GLU A 55 -33.04 -21.26 41.38
C GLU A 55 -32.17 -21.97 40.33
N GLN A 56 -32.42 -23.25 40.05
CA GLN A 56 -31.73 -23.99 38.99
C GLN A 56 -32.01 -23.40 37.60
N ASP A 57 -33.27 -23.06 37.29
CA ASP A 57 -33.66 -22.42 36.04
C ASP A 57 -33.00 -21.03 35.90
N HIS A 58 -32.87 -20.28 37.00
CA HIS A 58 -32.18 -18.99 37.05
C HIS A 58 -30.67 -19.14 36.78
N TYR A 59 -29.99 -20.12 37.40
CA TYR A 59 -28.59 -20.42 37.13
C TYR A 59 -28.36 -20.90 35.70
N GLU A 60 -29.20 -21.79 35.18
CA GLU A 60 -29.10 -22.27 33.79
C GLU A 60 -29.26 -21.11 32.79
N MET A 61 -30.20 -20.20 33.05
CA MET A 61 -30.37 -18.99 32.24
C MET A 61 -29.14 -18.07 32.31
N HIS A 62 -28.55 -17.89 33.50
CA HIS A 62 -27.34 -17.08 33.69
C HIS A 62 -26.14 -17.65 32.91
N VAL A 63 -25.90 -18.95 33.02
CA VAL A 63 -24.81 -19.64 32.29
C VAL A 63 -25.04 -19.57 30.78
N ARG A 64 -26.27 -19.79 30.30
CA ARG A 64 -26.60 -19.65 28.88
C ARG A 64 -26.38 -18.22 28.37
N ALA A 65 -26.80 -17.21 29.12
CA ALA A 65 -26.60 -15.81 28.76
C ALA A 65 -25.11 -15.43 28.71
N ALA A 66 -24.31 -15.93 29.67
CA ALA A 66 -22.85 -15.75 29.68
C ALA A 66 -22.19 -16.39 28.44
N ASN A 67 -22.56 -17.63 28.11
CA ASN A 67 -22.02 -18.33 26.94
C ASN A 67 -22.38 -17.63 25.61
N ILE A 68 -23.62 -17.14 25.47
CA ILE A 68 -24.03 -16.37 24.29
C ILE A 68 -23.23 -15.06 24.19
N ARG A 69 -23.02 -14.36 25.32
CA ARG A 69 -22.22 -13.14 25.36
C ARG A 69 -20.77 -13.40 24.95
N GLU A 70 -20.15 -14.45 25.48
CA GLU A 70 -18.78 -14.85 25.13
C GLU A 70 -18.65 -15.12 23.62
N PHE A 71 -19.59 -15.88 23.05
CA PHE A 71 -19.61 -16.16 21.61
C PHE A 71 -19.71 -14.88 20.76
N VAL A 72 -20.59 -13.94 21.14
CA VAL A 72 -20.75 -12.66 20.44
C VAL A 72 -19.48 -11.81 20.52
N LEU A 73 -18.82 -11.76 21.68
CA LEU A 73 -17.56 -11.02 21.86
C LEU A 73 -16.42 -11.63 21.03
N ALA A 74 -16.33 -12.97 20.97
CA ALA A 74 -15.37 -13.67 20.13
C ALA A 74 -15.57 -13.37 18.64
N ASP A 75 -16.81 -13.35 18.18
CA ASP A 75 -17.17 -13.01 16.80
C ASP A 75 -16.86 -11.53 16.48
N GLN A 76 -17.05 -10.60 17.42
CA GLN A 76 -16.61 -9.21 17.26
C GLN A 76 -15.08 -9.07 17.18
N LEU A 77 -14.33 -9.86 17.94
CA LEU A 77 -12.86 -9.91 17.84
C LEU A 77 -12.40 -10.35 16.46
N VAL A 78 -13.02 -11.41 15.91
CA VAL A 78 -12.72 -11.90 14.56
C VAL A 78 -13.00 -10.82 13.52
N ARG A 79 -14.17 -10.17 13.58
CA ARG A 79 -14.51 -9.07 12.66
C ARG A 79 -13.54 -7.88 12.74
N ALA A 80 -13.12 -7.48 13.94
CA ALA A 80 -12.14 -6.43 14.10
C ALA A 80 -10.78 -6.83 13.51
N GLY A 81 -10.37 -8.10 13.70
CA GLY A 81 -9.18 -8.66 13.07
C GLY A 81 -9.24 -8.66 11.54
N GLU A 82 -10.37 -9.07 10.95
CA GLU A 82 -10.59 -9.01 9.50
C GLU A 82 -10.55 -7.57 8.97
N SER A 83 -11.15 -6.61 9.69
CA SER A 83 -11.09 -5.19 9.32
C SER A 83 -9.64 -4.67 9.31
N LEU A 84 -8.82 -5.07 10.28
CA LEU A 84 -7.39 -4.74 10.31
C LEU A 84 -6.63 -5.36 9.13
N MET A 85 -6.92 -6.62 8.77
CA MET A 85 -6.31 -7.24 7.58
C MET A 85 -6.67 -6.48 6.30
N LYS A 86 -7.93 -6.04 6.17
CA LYS A 86 -8.37 -5.21 5.05
C LYS A 86 -7.65 -3.86 5.04
N LEU A 87 -7.50 -3.23 6.20
CA LEU A 87 -6.75 -1.97 6.33
C LEU A 87 -5.28 -2.12 5.88
N VAL A 88 -4.62 -3.21 6.23
CA VAL A 88 -3.25 -3.51 5.78
C VAL A 88 -3.20 -3.67 4.26
N SER A 89 -4.19 -4.33 3.65
CA SER A 89 -4.30 -4.45 2.20
C SER A 89 -4.46 -3.08 1.52
N ASP A 90 -5.37 -2.25 2.04
CA ASP A 90 -5.64 -0.90 1.55
C ASP A 90 -4.36 -0.02 1.62
N LEU A 91 -3.58 -0.13 2.71
CA LEU A 91 -2.31 0.57 2.86
C LEU A 91 -1.26 0.12 1.84
N LYS A 92 -1.14 -1.19 1.59
CA LYS A 92 -0.23 -1.70 0.55
C LYS A 92 -0.60 -1.16 -0.81
N GLN A 93 -1.89 -1.17 -1.16
CA GLN A 93 -2.37 -0.63 -2.42
C GLN A 93 -2.09 0.88 -2.54
N PHE A 94 -2.31 1.64 -1.47
CA PHE A 94 -1.99 3.07 -1.43
C PHE A 94 -0.51 3.36 -1.67
N LEU A 95 0.39 2.58 -1.05
CA LEU A 95 1.84 2.74 -1.21
C LEU A 95 2.31 2.40 -2.62
N ILE A 96 1.85 1.27 -3.16
CA ILE A 96 2.19 0.84 -4.53
C ILE A 96 1.71 1.89 -5.54
N LEU A 97 0.47 2.37 -5.41
CA LEU A 97 -0.09 3.32 -6.35
C LEU A 97 0.51 4.73 -6.26
N ASN A 98 0.96 5.15 -5.08
CA ASN A 98 1.57 6.48 -4.93
C ASN A 98 2.93 6.61 -5.60
N ASP A 99 3.63 5.51 -5.82
CA ASP A 99 4.98 5.55 -6.39
C ASP A 99 4.95 5.63 -7.93
N PHE A 100 3.89 5.16 -8.58
CA PHE A 100 3.77 5.16 -10.05
C PHE A 100 3.95 6.54 -10.71
N PRO A 101 3.38 7.64 -10.21
CA PRO A 101 3.63 8.96 -10.80
C PRO A 101 5.12 9.33 -10.80
N SER A 102 5.83 9.12 -9.69
CA SER A 102 7.26 9.45 -9.60
C SER A 102 8.11 8.57 -10.52
N VAL A 103 7.78 7.28 -10.59
CA VAL A 103 8.43 6.34 -11.51
C VAL A 103 8.16 6.74 -12.97
N ASN A 104 6.94 7.14 -13.29
CA ASN A 104 6.55 7.55 -14.64
C ASN A 104 7.23 8.87 -15.06
N ASP A 105 7.39 9.81 -14.13
CA ASP A 105 8.15 11.04 -14.34
C ASP A 105 9.62 10.72 -14.61
N ALA A 106 10.23 9.81 -13.83
CA ALA A 106 11.61 9.37 -14.02
C ALA A 106 11.81 8.68 -15.38
N ILE A 107 10.87 7.80 -15.78
CA ILE A 107 10.88 7.15 -17.09
C ILE A 107 10.73 8.18 -18.22
N SER A 108 9.85 9.17 -18.07
CA SER A 108 9.66 10.23 -19.07
C SER A 108 10.93 11.08 -19.23
N LEU A 109 11.56 11.45 -18.12
CA LEU A 109 12.82 12.20 -18.13
C LEU A 109 13.93 11.41 -18.83
N GLN A 110 14.09 10.13 -18.49
CA GLN A 110 15.09 9.27 -19.11
C GLN A 110 14.84 9.10 -20.62
N ASN A 111 13.58 8.90 -21.03
CA ASN A 111 13.22 8.84 -22.44
C ASN A 111 13.56 10.14 -23.18
N GLN A 112 13.32 11.30 -22.57
CA GLN A 112 13.66 12.58 -23.17
C GLN A 112 15.19 12.73 -23.35
N GLN A 113 15.97 12.32 -22.35
CA GLN A 113 17.44 12.32 -22.43
C GLN A 113 17.96 11.40 -23.54
N LEU A 114 17.41 10.18 -23.63
CA LEU A 114 17.78 9.23 -24.67
C LEU A 114 17.44 9.76 -26.08
N ARG A 115 16.27 10.39 -26.24
CA ARG A 115 15.90 11.03 -27.51
C ARG A 115 16.84 12.17 -27.88
N SER A 116 17.21 13.03 -26.93
CA SER A 116 18.18 14.10 -27.21
C SER A 116 19.55 13.56 -27.61
N LEU A 117 20.00 12.47 -26.98
CA LEU A 117 21.26 11.84 -27.32
C LEU A 117 21.20 11.19 -28.70
N GLN A 118 20.08 10.56 -29.04
CA GLN A 118 19.85 10.00 -30.37
C GLN A 118 19.91 11.09 -31.44
N GLU A 119 19.22 12.21 -31.25
CA GLU A 119 19.26 13.34 -32.19
C GLU A 119 20.67 13.93 -32.35
N GLU A 120 21.45 13.98 -31.27
CA GLU A 120 22.85 14.43 -31.33
C GLU A 120 23.72 13.45 -32.12
N CYS A 121 23.57 12.15 -31.89
CA CYS A 121 24.27 11.10 -32.64
C CYS A 121 23.91 11.13 -34.13
N ASP A 122 22.63 11.28 -34.47
CA ASP A 122 22.17 11.35 -35.85
C ASP A 122 22.73 12.59 -36.57
N LYS A 123 22.81 13.74 -35.88
CA LYS A 123 23.46 14.95 -36.41
C LYS A 123 24.95 14.71 -36.68
N LYS A 124 25.67 14.08 -35.76
CA LYS A 124 27.10 13.77 -35.92
C LYS A 124 27.33 12.79 -37.08
N LEU A 125 26.50 11.76 -37.21
CA LEU A 125 26.55 10.82 -38.32
C LEU A 125 26.29 11.51 -39.66
N THR A 126 25.34 12.44 -39.71
CA THR A 126 25.04 13.21 -40.92
C THR A 126 26.21 14.11 -41.30
N SER A 127 26.80 14.83 -40.35
CA SER A 127 28.00 15.66 -40.59
C SER A 127 29.16 14.83 -41.13
N LEU A 128 29.45 13.70 -40.47
CA LEU A 128 30.54 12.81 -40.88
C LEU A 128 30.33 12.24 -42.27
N ARG A 129 29.08 11.86 -42.62
CA ARG A 129 28.74 11.42 -43.98
C ARG A 129 29.05 12.52 -45.00
N ASP A 130 28.68 13.75 -44.71
CA ASP A 130 28.85 14.88 -45.62
C ASP A 130 30.35 15.24 -45.78
N GLU A 131 31.12 15.21 -44.70
CA GLU A 131 32.58 15.37 -44.72
C GLU A 131 33.26 14.30 -45.59
N ILE A 132 32.93 13.01 -45.37
CA ILE A 132 33.48 11.91 -46.16
C ILE A 132 33.10 12.03 -47.64
N ALA A 133 31.89 12.49 -47.95
CA ALA A 133 31.45 12.69 -49.32
C ALA A 133 32.25 13.80 -50.04
N ILE A 134 32.60 14.87 -49.32
CA ILE A 134 33.47 15.94 -49.83
C ILE A 134 34.88 15.37 -50.08
N ASP A 135 35.48 14.70 -49.10
CA ASP A 135 36.81 14.12 -49.24
C ASP A 135 36.91 13.13 -50.42
N LEU A 136 35.88 12.29 -50.61
CA LEU A 136 35.79 11.37 -51.74
C LEU A 136 35.73 12.10 -53.09
N TYR A 137 34.97 13.19 -53.17
CA TYR A 137 34.86 13.99 -54.39
C TYR A 137 36.19 14.66 -54.74
N GLU A 138 36.87 15.24 -53.74
CA GLU A 138 38.20 15.85 -53.93
C GLU A 138 39.24 14.81 -54.40
N LEU A 139 39.24 13.62 -53.78
CA LEU A 139 40.11 12.51 -54.19
C LEU A 139 39.82 12.03 -55.62
N GLU A 140 38.55 11.95 -56.01
CA GLU A 140 38.15 11.56 -57.37
C GLU A 140 38.60 12.60 -58.41
N GLU A 141 38.46 13.89 -58.10
CA GLU A 141 38.93 14.99 -58.94
C GLU A 141 40.46 14.98 -59.09
N GLU A 142 41.20 14.78 -57.99
CA GLU A 142 42.66 14.68 -58.00
C GLU A 142 43.14 13.45 -58.79
N TYR A 143 42.49 12.30 -58.63
CA TYR A 143 42.77 11.09 -59.42
C TYR A 143 42.58 11.34 -60.91
N TYR A 144 41.51 12.02 -61.31
CA TYR A 144 41.22 12.26 -62.71
C TYR A 144 42.03 13.38 -63.35
N SER A 145 42.52 14.34 -62.56
CA SER A 145 43.39 15.45 -63.00
C SER A 145 44.89 15.13 -62.94
N SER A 146 45.27 14.05 -62.25
CA SER A 146 46.66 13.59 -62.17
C SER A 146 47.24 13.29 -63.56
N ARG A 147 48.45 13.82 -63.81
CA ARG A 147 49.20 13.67 -65.07
C ARG A 147 49.74 12.25 -65.32
N TYR A 148 49.50 11.31 -64.42
CA TYR A 148 49.96 9.92 -64.53
C TYR A 148 48.90 8.95 -65.08
N LYS A 149 47.84 9.47 -65.73
CA LYS A 149 46.99 8.67 -66.62
C LYS A 149 47.70 8.31 -67.92
#